data_AF-A0AAV0X8M1-F1
#
_entry.id   AF-A0AAV0X8M1-F1
#
_cell.length_a   1.000
_cell.length_b   1.000
_cell.length_c   1.000
_cell.angle_alpha   90.00
_cell.angle_beta   90.00
_cell.angle_gamma   90.00
#
_symmetry.space_group_name_H-M   'P 1'
#
loop_
_entity.id
_entity.type
_entity.pdbx_description
1 polymer ?
#
loop_
_entity_poly.entity_id
_entity_poly.type
_entity_poly.pdbx_seq_one_letter_code
_entity_poly.pdbx_strand_id
1 'polypeptide(L)'
;MDGKHVVIEAPILSGSDFYNYKGTFCIVLFAIVDPNYNFIYVNVGCQGRISDGGVFKSTGFQKLMENSTLNLLDKRALPGRDKLSPYVFVAYDAVPLSPNIIMKPYS
;
A
#
# COMPACT_ATOMS: atom_id res chain seq x y z
N MET A 1 1.62 5.12 -0.42
CA MET A 1 1.35 3.73 0.00
C MET A 1 2.67 3.05 0.16
N ASP A 2 2.93 2.52 1.34
CA ASP A 2 4.21 1.88 1.63
C ASP A 2 4.03 0.83 2.74
N GLY A 3 4.98 -0.11 2.80
CA GLY A 3 5.06 -1.12 3.84
C GLY A 3 6.24 -0.89 4.77
N LYS A 4 6.05 -1.21 6.06
CA LYS A 4 7.11 -1.24 7.06
C LYS A 4 7.19 -2.62 7.69
N HIS A 5 8.36 -3.23 7.64
CA HIS A 5 8.65 -4.42 8.43
C HIS A 5 8.81 -4.05 9.91
N VAL A 6 7.97 -4.63 10.76
CA VAL A 6 8.03 -4.51 12.22
C VAL A 6 8.59 -5.80 12.77
N VAL A 7 9.77 -5.73 13.38
CA VAL A 7 10.46 -6.89 13.96
C VAL A 7 9.65 -7.44 15.14
N ILE A 8 9.53 -8.75 15.20
CA ILE A 8 8.86 -9.49 16.27
C ILE A 8 9.74 -10.65 16.72
N GLU A 9 9.43 -11.21 17.89
CA GLU A 9 9.94 -12.53 18.26
C GLU A 9 9.33 -13.60 17.36
N ALA A 10 10.07 -14.68 17.12
CA ALA A 10 9.62 -15.79 16.30
C ALA A 10 8.33 -16.40 16.90
N PRO A 11 7.20 -16.39 16.18
CA PRO A 11 5.99 -17.00 16.69
C PRO A 11 6.16 -18.52 16.86
N ILE A 12 5.48 -19.08 17.86
CA ILE A 12 5.56 -20.50 18.18
C ILE A 12 5.18 -21.32 16.94
N LEU A 13 6.03 -22.29 16.57
CA LEU A 13 5.84 -23.21 15.44
C LEU A 13 5.67 -22.51 14.06
N SER A 14 6.13 -21.26 13.89
CA SER A 14 5.97 -20.53 12.63
C SER A 14 6.90 -20.94 11.50
N GLY A 15 7.89 -21.80 11.78
CA GLY A 15 8.98 -22.10 10.86
C GLY A 15 9.64 -20.80 10.37
N SER A 16 9.63 -20.57 9.06
CA SER A 16 10.20 -19.36 8.45
C SER A 16 9.18 -18.34 7.99
N ASP A 17 7.89 -18.49 8.29
CA ASP A 17 6.81 -17.68 7.70
C ASP A 17 7.00 -16.18 7.91
N PHE A 18 7.43 -15.79 9.11
CA PHE A 18 7.71 -14.39 9.44
C PHE A 18 9.17 -14.00 9.19
N TYR A 19 10.02 -14.92 8.76
CA TYR A 19 11.44 -14.70 8.54
C TYR A 19 11.69 -14.03 7.19
N ASN A 20 12.18 -12.79 7.23
CA ASN A 20 12.42 -11.98 6.05
C ASN A 20 13.84 -12.13 5.49
N TYR A 21 14.08 -11.52 4.33
CA TYR A 21 15.39 -11.51 3.66
C TYR A 21 16.50 -10.78 4.44
N LYS A 22 16.14 -9.99 5.47
CA LYS A 22 17.08 -9.29 6.36
C LYS A 22 17.52 -10.15 7.56
N GLY A 23 17.10 -11.42 7.61
CA GLY A 23 17.47 -12.33 8.68
C GLY A 23 16.74 -12.09 10.00
N THR A 24 15.55 -11.50 9.95
CA THR A 24 14.74 -11.18 11.14
C THR A 24 13.32 -11.72 11.00
N PHE A 25 12.71 -12.09 12.12
CA PHE A 25 11.27 -12.34 12.17
C PHE A 25 10.54 -11.00 12.22
N CYS A 26 9.58 -10.79 11.31
CA CYS A 26 8.81 -9.55 11.27
C CYS A 26 7.40 -9.78 10.72
N ILE A 27 6.54 -8.81 10.97
CA ILE A 27 5.27 -8.62 10.28
C ILE A 27 5.36 -7.38 9.40
N VAL A 28 4.51 -7.28 8.39
CA VAL A 28 4.35 -6.07 7.58
C VAL A 28 3.22 -5.22 8.14
N LEU A 29 3.51 -3.94 8.36
CA LEU A 29 2.54 -2.86 8.51
C LEU A 29 2.44 -2.14 7.17
N PHE A 30 1.34 -2.31 6.47
CA PHE A 30 1.08 -1.62 5.20
C PHE A 30 0.11 -0.46 5.44
N ALA A 31 0.46 0.73 4.95
CA ALA A 31 -0.31 1.93 5.22
C ALA A 31 -0.52 2.80 3.98
N ILE A 32 -1.65 3.49 3.98
CA ILE A 32 -2.01 4.54 3.04
C ILE A 32 -2.28 5.79 3.85
N VAL A 33 -1.69 6.90 3.41
CA VAL A 33 -1.80 8.20 4.05
C VAL A 33 -2.36 9.22 3.08
N ASP A 34 -3.09 10.20 3.60
CA ASP A 34 -3.54 11.37 2.85
C ASP A 34 -2.39 12.41 2.72
N PRO A 35 -2.59 13.51 1.97
CA PRO A 35 -1.59 14.58 1.85
C PRO A 35 -1.22 15.30 3.16
N ASN A 36 -2.02 15.15 4.21
CA ASN A 36 -1.78 15.72 5.54
C ASN A 36 -1.11 14.71 6.48
N TYR A 37 -0.61 13.59 5.95
CA TYR A 37 0.02 12.50 6.70
C TYR A 37 -0.90 11.76 7.67
N ASN A 38 -2.22 11.86 7.49
CA ASN A 38 -3.15 11.05 8.27
C ASN A 38 -3.27 9.65 7.68
N PHE A 39 -3.25 8.63 8.54
CA PHE A 39 -3.55 7.26 8.12
C PHE A 39 -5.01 7.13 7.71
N ILE A 40 -5.25 6.82 6.44
CA ILE A 40 -6.61 6.55 5.91
C ILE A 40 -6.89 5.06 5.79
N TYR A 41 -5.84 4.24 5.76
CA TYR A 41 -5.94 2.79 5.75
C TYR A 41 -4.67 2.18 6.35
N VAL A 42 -4.85 1.16 7.19
CA VAL A 42 -3.75 0.38 7.77
C VAL A 42 -4.12 -1.10 7.73
N ASN A 43 -3.17 -1.92 7.30
CA ASN A 43 -3.22 -3.38 7.39
C ASN A 43 -1.98 -3.86 8.16
N VAL A 44 -2.18 -4.66 9.21
CA VAL A 44 -1.11 -5.10 10.12
C VAL A 44 -1.14 -6.61 10.26
N GLY A 45 0.04 -7.22 10.30
CA GLY A 45 0.21 -8.62 10.69
C GLY A 45 0.46 -9.58 9.54
N CYS A 46 0.55 -9.08 8.29
CA CYS A 46 0.96 -9.93 7.18
C CYS A 46 2.39 -10.44 7.41
N GLN A 47 2.67 -11.66 6.94
CA GLN A 47 3.96 -12.30 7.14
C GLN A 47 5.10 -11.47 6.56
N GLY A 48 6.17 -11.31 7.34
CA GLY A 48 7.32 -10.46 7.01
C GLY A 48 8.11 -10.84 5.77
N ARG A 49 7.87 -12.03 5.20
CA ARG A 49 8.50 -12.46 3.94
C ARG A 49 7.78 -11.97 2.68
N ILE A 50 6.54 -11.49 2.83
CA ILE A 50 5.70 -11.08 1.71
C ILE A 50 6.09 -9.67 1.27
N SER A 51 6.23 -9.44 -0.03
CA SER A 51 6.51 -8.11 -0.57
C SER A 51 5.33 -7.17 -0.41
N ASP A 52 5.56 -5.84 -0.39
CA ASP A 52 4.48 -4.87 -0.24
C ASP A 52 3.41 -4.98 -1.33
N GLY A 53 3.79 -5.35 -2.54
CA GLY A 53 2.85 -5.65 -3.62
C GLY A 53 1.99 -6.88 -3.35
N GLY A 54 2.56 -7.92 -2.74
CA GLY A 54 1.82 -9.10 -2.29
C GLY A 54 0.87 -8.78 -1.13
N VAL A 55 1.32 -7.98 -0.16
CA VAL A 55 0.47 -7.49 0.93
C VAL A 55 -0.67 -6.65 0.36
N PHE A 56 -0.37 -5.69 -0.52
CA PHE A 56 -1.37 -4.84 -1.16
C PHE A 56 -2.46 -5.65 -1.85
N LYS A 57 -2.11 -6.66 -2.65
CA LYS A 57 -3.07 -7.53 -3.36
C LYS A 57 -4.02 -8.29 -2.43
N SER A 58 -3.62 -8.56 -1.18
CA SER A 58 -4.47 -9.25 -0.21
C SER A 58 -5.33 -8.29 0.63
N THR A 59 -5.08 -6.98 0.55
CA THR A 59 -5.82 -5.98 1.33
C THR A 59 -7.28 -5.83 0.89
N GLY A 60 -8.16 -5.51 1.84
CA GLY A 60 -9.53 -5.10 1.54
C GLY A 60 -9.59 -3.81 0.71
N PHE A 61 -8.59 -2.93 0.83
CA PHE A 61 -8.50 -1.71 0.04
C PHE A 61 -8.35 -2.01 -1.46
N GLN A 62 -7.51 -2.99 -1.81
CA GLN A 62 -7.35 -3.40 -3.21
C GLN A 62 -8.65 -4.00 -3.78
N LYS A 63 -9.38 -4.78 -2.98
CA LYS A 63 -10.71 -5.31 -3.39
C LYS A 63 -11.74 -4.20 -3.62
N LEU A 64 -11.76 -3.17 -2.76
CA LEU A 64 -12.61 -1.99 -2.95
C LEU A 64 -12.25 -1.23 -4.23
N MET A 65 -10.96 -1.23 -4.59
CA MET A 65 -10.47 -0.58 -5.79
C MET A 65 -10.92 -1.33 -7.05
N GLU A 66 -10.76 -2.65 -7.08
CA GLU A 66 -11.22 -3.50 -8.19
C GLU A 66 -12.73 -3.40 -8.39
N ASN A 67 -13.49 -3.34 -7.31
CA ASN A 67 -14.95 -3.21 -7.35
C ASN A 67 -15.44 -1.78 -7.62
N SER A 68 -14.53 -0.80 -7.79
CA SER A 68 -14.86 0.61 -8.00
C SER A 68 -15.75 1.23 -6.90
N THR A 69 -15.64 0.74 -5.67
CA THR A 69 -16.44 1.21 -4.51
C THR A 69 -15.67 2.14 -3.57
N LEU A 70 -14.47 2.57 -4.00
CA LEU A 70 -13.58 3.44 -3.22
C LEU A 70 -14.07 4.90 -3.13
N ASN A 71 -15.22 5.24 -3.76
CA ASN A 71 -15.84 6.56 -3.75
C ASN A 71 -14.84 7.71 -3.96
N LEU A 72 -13.98 7.57 -4.98
CA LEU A 72 -13.01 8.59 -5.33
C LEU A 72 -13.70 9.85 -5.84
N LEU A 73 -13.12 11.00 -5.51
CA LEU A 73 -13.58 12.28 -6.02
C LEU A 73 -13.42 12.37 -7.54
N ASP A 74 -14.31 13.12 -8.16
CA ASP A 74 -14.23 13.41 -9.59
C ASP A 74 -12.95 14.16 -9.95
N LYS A 75 -12.49 13.97 -11.19
CA LYS A 75 -11.28 14.62 -11.71
C LYS A 75 -11.40 16.14 -11.58
N ARG A 76 -10.31 16.79 -11.14
CA ARG A 76 -10.25 18.26 -11.00
C ARG A 76 -9.06 18.81 -11.76
N ALA A 77 -9.21 20.01 -12.31
CA ALA A 77 -8.08 20.72 -12.89
C ALA A 77 -7.12 21.16 -11.78
N LEU A 78 -5.81 21.00 -12.03
CA LEU A 78 -4.78 21.47 -11.11
C LEU A 78 -4.71 23.00 -11.14
N PRO A 79 -4.21 23.67 -10.08
CA PRO A 79 -4.04 25.11 -10.07
C PRO A 79 -3.26 25.59 -11.31
N GLY A 80 -3.84 26.53 -12.05
CA GLY A 80 -3.24 27.10 -13.27
C GLY A 80 -3.27 26.20 -14.51
N ARG A 81 -4.09 25.14 -14.52
CA ARG A 81 -4.30 24.27 -15.69
C ARG A 81 -5.78 24.11 -16.01
N ASP A 82 -6.11 23.91 -17.28
CA ASP A 82 -7.48 23.61 -17.73
C ASP A 82 -7.74 22.10 -17.83
N LYS A 83 -6.68 21.30 -17.97
CA LYS A 83 -6.79 19.85 -18.13
C LYS A 83 -7.15 19.18 -16.81
N LEU A 84 -8.28 18.48 -16.81
CA LEU A 84 -8.73 17.65 -15.67
C LEU A 84 -7.70 16.55 -15.36
N SER A 85 -7.37 16.41 -14.08
CA SER A 85 -6.47 15.38 -13.55
C SER A 85 -7.21 14.52 -12.52
N PRO A 86 -7.03 13.18 -12.56
CA PRO A 86 -7.62 12.32 -11.54
C PRO A 86 -6.91 12.45 -10.19
N TYR A 87 -7.62 12.16 -9.12
CA TYR A 87 -7.01 11.86 -7.84
C TYR A 87 -6.40 10.47 -7.89
N VAL A 88 -5.16 10.33 -7.44
CA VAL A 88 -4.39 9.08 -7.51
C VAL A 88 -3.71 8.81 -6.18
N PHE A 89 -3.47 7.53 -5.91
CA PHE A 89 -2.58 7.09 -4.85
C PHE A 89 -1.16 6.96 -5.40
N VAL A 90 -0.19 7.53 -4.70
CA VAL A 90 1.23 7.31 -4.99
C VAL A 90 1.71 6.12 -4.16
N ALA A 91 2.37 5.15 -4.80
CA ALA A 91 2.77 3.90 -4.15
C ALA A 91 4.24 3.54 -4.37
N TYR A 92 4.86 2.91 -3.37
CA TYR A 92 6.19 2.32 -3.45
C TYR A 92 6.32 1.32 -4.61
N ASP A 93 7.49 1.20 -5.23
CA ASP A 93 7.71 0.47 -6.49
C ASP A 93 7.21 -0.98 -6.50
N ALA A 94 7.26 -1.67 -5.35
CA ALA A 94 6.76 -3.04 -5.23
C ALA A 94 5.24 -3.17 -5.45
N VAL A 95 4.46 -2.09 -5.35
CA VAL A 95 3.00 -2.09 -5.60
C VAL A 95 2.72 -2.00 -7.11
N PRO A 96 1.83 -2.82 -7.70
CA PRO A 96 1.53 -2.71 -9.13
C PRO A 96 0.85 -1.37 -9.49
N LEU A 97 1.12 -0.86 -10.69
CA LEU A 97 0.40 0.28 -11.26
C LEU A 97 -1.07 -0.08 -11.51
N SER A 98 -1.95 0.92 -11.40
CA SER A 98 -3.36 0.81 -11.76
C SER A 98 -3.76 2.02 -12.60
N PRO A 99 -4.34 1.82 -13.80
CA PRO A 99 -4.71 2.92 -14.68
C PRO A 99 -5.57 3.98 -13.98
N ASN A 100 -5.07 5.22 -13.95
CA ASN A 100 -5.74 6.37 -13.35
C ASN A 100 -6.07 6.26 -11.84
N ILE A 101 -5.49 5.30 -11.10
CA ILE A 101 -5.73 5.14 -9.65
C ILE A 101 -4.43 5.01 -8.86
N ILE A 102 -3.44 4.25 -9.34
CA ILE A 102 -2.15 4.09 -8.65
C ILE A 102 -1.03 4.53 -9.57
N MET A 103 -0.20 5.47 -9.10
CA MET A 103 0.96 6.01 -9.80
C MET A 103 2.25 5.83 -8.99
N LYS A 104 3.39 5.96 -9.67
CA LYS A 104 4.72 6.01 -9.05
C LYS A 104 5.22 7.44 -8.95
N PRO A 105 6.00 7.78 -7.91
CA PRO A 105 6.75 9.02 -7.89
C PRO A 105 7.76 9.02 -9.05
N TYR A 106 7.95 10.18 -9.69
CA TYR A 106 9.00 10.36 -10.67
C TYR A 106 10.35 10.44 -9.94
N SER A 107 11.34 9.65 -10.36
CA SER A 107 12.68 9.59 -9.77
C SER A 107 13.74 9.96 -10.80
#